data_AF-A0A9D4MUJ8-F1
#
_entry.id   AF-A0A9D4MUJ8-F1
#
_cell.length_a   1.000
_cell.length_b   1.000
_cell.length_c   1.000
_cell.angle_alpha   90.00
_cell.angle_beta   90.00
_cell.angle_gamma   90.00
#
_symmetry.space_group_name_H-M   'P 1'
#
loop_
_entity.id
_entity.type
_entity.pdbx_description
1 polymer ?
#
loop_
_entity_poly.entity_id
_entity_poly.type
_entity_poly.pdbx_seq_one_letter_code
_entity_poly.pdbx_strand_id
1 'polypeptide(L)'
;MNPHVEVSIINGAAIVQSLDPNRSDKRVLTSSDYALKLVLPYISKQLMSVDRIDVVWDTYRPDSLKAHTRKSRGTGDKIRVNGSSRIPSNWKSFLRVDENKTTLFKFLATQISLLKTPQGNVVLTTYRENVLGAISISNIQPCNHEGS
;
A
#
# COMPACT_ATOMS: atom_id res chain seq x y z
N MET A 1 -27.20 -17.36 -2.53
CA MET A 1 -26.88 -15.92 -2.50
C MET A 1 -25.53 -15.75 -1.81
N ASN A 2 -24.50 -15.35 -2.55
CA ASN A 2 -23.26 -14.89 -1.93
C ASN A 2 -23.55 -13.52 -1.30
N PRO A 3 -23.10 -13.22 -0.08
CA PRO A 3 -23.23 -11.88 0.46
C PRO A 3 -22.49 -10.93 -0.49
N HIS A 4 -23.22 -9.95 -1.03
CA HIS A 4 -22.63 -8.87 -1.79
C HIS A 4 -21.88 -7.99 -0.79
N VAL A 5 -20.56 -8.13 -0.75
CA VAL A 5 -19.74 -7.30 0.12
C VAL A 5 -19.54 -5.98 -0.61
N GLU A 6 -20.24 -4.95 -0.15
CA GLU A 6 -20.19 -3.59 -0.70
C GLU A 6 -18.77 -3.00 -0.60
N VAL A 7 -18.04 -3.32 0.48
CA VAL A 7 -16.69 -2.78 0.74
C VAL A 7 -15.76 -3.83 1.34
N SER A 8 -14.53 -3.92 0.83
CA SER A 8 -13.44 -4.68 1.43
C SER A 8 -12.28 -3.77 1.82
N ILE A 9 -11.78 -3.92 3.05
CA ILE A 9 -10.62 -3.16 3.56
C ILE A 9 -9.41 -4.09 3.58
N ILE A 10 -8.34 -3.70 2.90
CA ILE A 10 -7.11 -4.49 2.81
C ILE A 10 -5.95 -3.74 3.47
N ASN A 11 -5.23 -4.43 4.36
CA ASN A 11 -3.99 -3.93 4.91
C ASN A 11 -2.86 -4.00 3.85
N GLY A 12 -2.40 -2.85 3.37
CA GLY A 12 -1.33 -2.76 2.36
C GLY A 12 0.00 -3.35 2.82
N ALA A 13 0.32 -3.29 4.12
CA ALA A 13 1.53 -3.95 4.65
C ALA A 13 1.45 -5.47 4.57
N ALA A 14 0.25 -6.04 4.69
CA ALA A 14 0.03 -7.48 4.52
C ALA A 14 0.18 -7.89 3.05
N ILE A 15 -0.31 -7.08 2.09
CA ILE A 15 -0.08 -7.30 0.65
C ILE A 15 1.43 -7.34 0.34
N VAL A 16 2.18 -6.38 0.88
CA VAL A 16 3.64 -6.29 0.63
C VAL A 16 4.42 -7.48 1.20
N GLN A 17 3.94 -8.05 2.31
CA GLN A 17 4.52 -9.24 2.91
C GLN A 17 4.15 -10.52 2.16
N SER A 18 2.91 -10.65 1.69
CA SER A 18 2.43 -11.83 0.99
C SER A 18 2.93 -11.91 -0.45
N LEU A 19 3.04 -10.76 -1.13
CA LEU A 19 3.55 -10.64 -2.49
C LEU A 19 5.04 -10.28 -2.46
N ASP A 20 5.88 -11.21 -1.97
CA ASP A 20 7.34 -11.05 -2.03
C ASP A 20 7.82 -11.19 -3.49
N PRO A 21 8.33 -10.12 -4.12
CA PRO A 21 8.71 -10.14 -5.53
C PRO A 21 9.79 -11.17 -5.86
N ASN A 22 10.69 -11.46 -4.90
CA ASN A 22 11.76 -12.45 -5.09
C ASN A 22 11.23 -13.91 -5.06
N ARG A 23 10.04 -14.13 -4.49
CA ARG A 23 9.38 -15.45 -4.44
C ARG A 23 8.36 -15.62 -5.55
N SER A 24 7.74 -14.54 -6.01
CA SER A 24 6.65 -14.58 -6.98
C SER A 24 7.14 -14.77 -8.43
N ASP A 25 8.03 -13.92 -8.92
CA ASP A 25 8.54 -14.02 -10.31
C ASP A 25 9.91 -13.31 -10.42
N LYS A 26 10.93 -14.05 -10.90
CA LYS A 26 12.29 -13.51 -11.11
C LYS A 26 12.36 -12.38 -12.12
N ARG A 27 11.31 -12.14 -12.91
CA ARG A 27 11.19 -11.04 -13.90
C ARG A 27 10.62 -9.75 -13.30
N VAL A 28 10.38 -9.73 -11.99
CA VAL A 28 10.01 -8.52 -11.25
C VAL A 28 11.29 -7.85 -10.79
N LEU A 29 11.85 -6.98 -11.63
CA LEU A 29 13.18 -6.40 -11.43
C LEU A 29 13.12 -5.01 -10.81
N THR A 30 12.04 -4.27 -11.06
CA THR A 30 11.86 -2.89 -10.62
C THR A 30 10.62 -2.73 -9.76
N SER A 31 10.53 -1.60 -9.05
CA SER A 31 9.34 -1.28 -8.26
C SER A 31 8.11 -1.07 -9.15
N SER A 32 8.28 -0.54 -10.38
CA SER A 32 7.21 -0.51 -11.38
C SER A 32 6.76 -1.91 -11.80
N ASP A 33 7.70 -2.84 -12.05
CA ASP A 33 7.32 -4.24 -12.32
C ASP A 33 6.52 -4.83 -11.16
N TYR A 34 6.93 -4.53 -9.92
CA TYR A 34 6.27 -5.03 -8.74
C TYR A 34 4.82 -4.54 -8.64
N ALA A 35 4.60 -3.25 -8.85
CA ALA A 35 3.25 -2.69 -8.89
C ALA A 35 2.42 -3.33 -10.02
N LEU A 36 2.92 -3.28 -11.26
CA LEU A 36 2.16 -3.66 -12.45
C LEU A 36 1.91 -5.16 -12.57
N LYS A 37 2.85 -6.02 -12.12
CA LYS A 37 2.77 -7.48 -12.33
C LYS A 37 2.21 -8.22 -11.13
N LEU A 38 2.33 -7.69 -9.91
CA LEU A 38 1.88 -8.38 -8.70
C LEU A 38 0.76 -7.64 -7.98
N VAL A 39 1.00 -6.38 -7.59
CA VAL A 39 0.07 -5.65 -6.69
C VAL A 39 -1.22 -5.26 -7.40
N LEU A 40 -1.15 -4.60 -8.56
CA LEU A 40 -2.35 -4.17 -9.29
C LEU A 40 -3.20 -5.36 -9.74
N PRO A 41 -2.64 -6.46 -10.31
CA PRO A 41 -3.42 -7.64 -10.64
C PRO A 41 -4.09 -8.29 -9.42
N TYR A 42 -3.42 -8.29 -8.27
CA TYR A 42 -4.02 -8.76 -7.01
C TYR A 42 -5.24 -7.92 -6.63
N ILE A 43 -5.12 -6.58 -6.61
CA ILE A 43 -6.24 -5.67 -6.31
C ILE A 43 -7.38 -5.85 -7.32
N SER A 44 -7.08 -5.87 -8.61
CA SER A 44 -8.09 -6.11 -9.66
C SER A 44 -8.84 -7.42 -9.48
N LYS A 45 -8.15 -8.49 -9.05
CA LYS A 45 -8.79 -9.77 -8.76
C LYS A 45 -9.74 -9.68 -7.57
N GLN A 46 -9.37 -8.96 -6.51
CA GLN A 46 -10.24 -8.74 -5.34
C GLN A 46 -11.47 -7.90 -5.71
N LEU A 47 -11.32 -6.91 -6.61
CA LEU A 47 -12.43 -6.06 -7.07
C LEU A 47 -13.53 -6.83 -7.79
N MET A 48 -13.25 -8.01 -8.35
CA MET A 48 -14.29 -8.82 -9.02
C MET A 48 -15.39 -9.31 -8.07
N SER A 49 -15.17 -9.25 -6.76
CA SER A 49 -16.12 -9.73 -5.74
C SER A 49 -16.72 -8.63 -4.87
N VAL A 50 -16.35 -7.36 -5.06
CA VAL A 50 -16.77 -6.24 -4.21
C VAL A 50 -16.93 -4.94 -5.00
N ASP A 51 -17.82 -4.04 -4.57
CA ASP A 51 -17.98 -2.75 -5.23
C ASP A 51 -16.81 -1.80 -4.95
N ARG A 52 -16.26 -1.88 -3.74
CA ARG A 52 -15.19 -1.00 -3.29
C ARG A 52 -14.07 -1.73 -2.55
N ILE A 53 -12.83 -1.32 -2.82
CA ILE A 53 -11.66 -1.70 -2.02
C ILE A 53 -11.00 -0.47 -1.42
N ASP A 54 -10.77 -0.54 -0.11
CA ASP A 54 -9.95 0.42 0.61
C ASP A 54 -8.61 -0.20 0.99
N VAL A 55 -7.52 0.29 0.39
CA VAL A 55 -6.17 -0.13 0.74
C VAL A 55 -5.62 0.82 1.80
N VAL A 56 -5.42 0.30 3.01
CA VAL A 56 -4.94 1.07 4.16
C VAL A 56 -3.46 0.78 4.39
N TRP A 57 -2.65 1.83 4.41
CA TRP A 57 -1.21 1.74 4.60
C TRP A 57 -0.80 2.20 6.01
N ASP A 58 0.00 1.37 6.70
CA ASP A 58 0.55 1.74 8.01
C ASP A 58 1.38 3.03 7.90
N THR A 59 1.06 4.01 8.75
CA THR A 59 1.84 5.23 8.86
C THR A 59 2.85 5.13 9.99
N TYR A 60 4.13 5.21 9.64
CA TYR A 60 5.23 5.20 10.58
C TYR A 60 5.50 6.63 11.07
N ARG A 61 4.78 7.07 12.11
CA ARG A 61 5.04 8.36 12.76
C ARG A 61 6.21 8.22 13.76
N PRO A 62 7.24 9.09 13.68
CA PRO A 62 8.41 9.04 14.57
C PRO A 62 8.06 9.29 16.04
N ASP A 63 6.97 10.01 16.32
CA ASP A 63 6.57 10.41 17.67
C ASP A 63 5.52 9.48 18.31
N SER A 64 5.22 8.34 17.68
CA SER A 64 4.29 7.37 18.26
C SER A 64 4.97 6.56 19.36
N LEU A 65 4.20 6.14 20.38
CA LEU A 65 4.67 5.21 21.43
C LEU A 65 5.32 3.94 20.84
N LYS A 66 4.87 3.53 19.65
CA LYS A 66 5.38 2.38 18.88
C LYS A 66 6.72 2.66 18.18
N ALA A 67 7.17 3.91 18.06
CA ALA A 67 8.42 4.28 17.41
C ALA A 67 9.64 3.86 18.23
N HIS A 68 9.55 3.91 19.56
CA HIS A 68 10.65 3.53 20.46
C HIS A 68 11.00 2.04 20.31
N THR A 69 9.99 1.17 20.21
CA THR A 69 10.16 -0.27 19.97
C THR A 69 10.62 -0.59 18.54
N ARG A 70 10.47 0.34 17.57
CA ARG A 70 10.88 0.15 16.17
C ARG A 70 12.35 0.51 15.94
N LYS A 71 12.90 1.48 16.67
CA LYS A 71 14.34 1.83 16.60
C LYS A 71 15.26 0.63 16.85
N SER A 72 14.83 -0.40 17.61
CA SER A 72 15.64 -1.60 17.82
C SER A 72 15.57 -2.63 16.67
N ARG A 73 14.73 -2.43 15.64
CA ARG A 73 14.47 -3.44 14.59
C ARG A 73 15.43 -3.41 13.40
N GLY A 74 16.31 -2.42 13.31
CA GLY A 74 17.52 -2.53 12.49
C GLY A 74 17.98 -1.26 11.77
N THR A 75 19.29 -1.19 11.57
CA THR A 75 20.02 -0.29 10.67
C THR A 75 20.30 -1.03 9.37
N GLY A 76 19.51 -0.78 8.33
CA GLY A 76 19.73 -1.31 6.99
C GLY A 76 19.87 -0.19 5.97
N ASP A 77 20.31 -0.52 4.76
CA ASP A 77 20.46 0.46 3.70
C ASP A 77 19.13 1.15 3.38
N LYS A 78 19.18 2.47 3.40
CA LYS A 78 18.04 3.32 3.07
C LYS A 78 17.95 3.44 1.55
N ILE A 79 16.86 2.94 0.99
CA ILE A 79 16.57 3.00 -0.44
C ILE A 79 15.28 3.78 -0.60
N ARG A 80 15.37 4.94 -1.27
CA ARG A 80 14.20 5.71 -1.68
C ARG A 80 13.60 5.06 -2.93
N VAL A 81 12.41 4.50 -2.78
CA VAL A 81 11.71 3.81 -3.87
C VAL A 81 11.14 4.80 -4.90
N ASN A 82 11.43 4.55 -6.17
CA ASN A 82 10.78 5.11 -7.35
C ASN A 82 10.53 3.98 -8.37
N GLY A 83 9.90 4.29 -9.51
CA GLY A 83 9.53 3.26 -10.49
C GLY A 83 10.70 2.42 -11.03
N SER A 84 11.88 3.02 -11.25
CA SER A 84 13.06 2.32 -11.77
C SER A 84 13.95 1.71 -10.67
N SER A 85 13.64 1.94 -9.39
CA SER A 85 14.34 1.33 -8.27
C SER A 85 14.30 -0.19 -8.38
N ARG A 86 15.49 -0.81 -8.39
CA ARG A 86 15.62 -2.27 -8.42
C ARG A 86 15.01 -2.90 -7.17
N ILE A 87 14.40 -4.07 -7.35
CA ILE A 87 13.93 -4.88 -6.24
C ILE A 87 15.14 -5.35 -5.42
N PRO A 88 15.15 -5.13 -4.10
CA PRO A 88 16.21 -5.60 -3.25
C PRO A 88 16.16 -7.12 -3.13
N SER A 89 17.32 -7.75 -3.29
CA SER A 89 17.47 -9.21 -3.22
C SER A 89 17.06 -9.77 -1.85
N ASN A 90 17.30 -9.01 -0.77
CA ASN A 90 16.84 -9.34 0.57
C ASN A 90 15.61 -8.50 0.95
N TRP A 91 14.45 -8.91 0.43
CA TRP A 91 13.16 -8.25 0.68
C TRP A 91 12.85 -8.10 2.17
N LYS A 92 13.11 -9.15 2.97
CA LYS A 92 12.85 -9.13 4.42
C LYS A 92 13.69 -8.07 5.13
N SER A 93 14.97 -7.95 4.80
CA SER A 93 15.84 -6.93 5.39
C SER A 93 15.43 -5.52 4.95
N PHE A 94 15.11 -5.35 3.66
CA PHE A 94 14.60 -4.09 3.14
C PHE A 94 13.34 -3.63 3.88
N LEU A 95 12.39 -4.55 4.13
CA LEU A 95 11.18 -4.31 4.91
C LEU A 95 11.42 -4.22 6.44
N ARG A 96 12.65 -4.27 6.95
CA ARG A 96 12.91 -3.92 8.37
C ARG A 96 13.14 -2.43 8.57
N VAL A 97 13.53 -1.72 7.51
CA VAL A 97 13.80 -0.28 7.54
C VAL A 97 12.49 0.48 7.31
N ASP A 98 12.04 1.23 8.32
CA ASP A 98 10.75 1.94 8.26
C ASP A 98 10.69 3.00 7.15
N GLU A 99 11.81 3.60 6.79
CA GLU A 99 11.90 4.58 5.70
C GLU A 99 11.74 3.92 4.31
N ASN A 100 12.27 2.69 4.15
CA ASN A 100 12.07 1.89 2.95
C ASN A 100 10.60 1.53 2.78
N LYS A 101 9.93 1.09 3.85
CA LYS A 101 8.48 0.86 3.84
C LYS A 101 7.71 2.12 3.49
N THR A 102 8.07 3.24 4.12
CA THR A 102 7.38 4.52 3.92
C THR A 102 7.42 4.94 2.45
N THR A 103 8.59 4.85 1.81
CA THR A 103 8.73 5.20 0.39
C THR A 103 8.06 4.18 -0.54
N LEU A 104 8.16 2.87 -0.24
CA LEU A 104 7.47 1.83 -0.98
C LEU A 104 5.95 1.97 -0.90
N PHE A 105 5.40 2.16 0.29
CA PHE A 105 3.95 2.28 0.51
C PHE A 105 3.39 3.52 -0.18
N LYS A 106 4.13 4.64 -0.13
CA LYS A 106 3.77 5.83 -0.91
C LYS A 106 3.71 5.52 -2.40
N PHE A 107 4.75 4.87 -2.93
CA PHE A 107 4.82 4.52 -4.35
C PHE A 107 3.64 3.62 -4.76
N LEU A 108 3.37 2.56 -4.00
CA LEU A 108 2.27 1.63 -4.29
C LEU A 108 0.90 2.29 -4.16
N ALA A 109 0.68 3.11 -3.13
CA ALA A 109 -0.56 3.88 -2.99
C ALA A 109 -0.80 4.77 -4.22
N THR A 110 0.25 5.45 -4.72
CA THR A 110 0.14 6.23 -5.96
C THR A 110 -0.22 5.36 -7.16
N GLN A 111 0.42 4.20 -7.34
CA GLN A 111 0.10 3.31 -8.46
C GLN A 111 -1.33 2.75 -8.36
N ILE A 112 -1.79 2.39 -7.16
CA ILE A 112 -3.14 1.88 -6.93
C ILE A 112 -4.18 2.99 -7.20
N SER A 113 -3.92 4.25 -6.82
CA SER A 113 -4.84 5.35 -7.11
C SER A 113 -5.02 5.63 -8.61
N LEU A 114 -4.08 5.18 -9.44
CA LEU A 114 -4.12 5.31 -10.90
C LEU A 114 -4.74 4.08 -11.58
N LEU A 115 -5.12 3.06 -10.81
CA LEU A 115 -5.74 1.85 -11.35
C LEU A 115 -7.10 2.18 -11.96
N LYS A 116 -7.25 1.87 -13.25
CA LYS A 116 -8.55 1.96 -13.92
C LYS A 116 -9.39 0.76 -13.47
N THR A 117 -10.56 1.05 -12.90
CA THR A 117 -11.52 0.04 -12.50
C THR A 117 -12.55 -0.20 -13.61
N PRO A 118 -13.13 -1.41 -13.70
CA PRO A 118 -14.35 -1.64 -14.47
C PRO A 118 -15.47 -0.69 -14.01
N GLN A 119 -16.41 -0.39 -14.90
CA GLN A 119 -17.48 0.60 -14.63
C GLN A 119 -18.25 0.26 -13.34
N GLY A 120 -18.15 1.17 -12.36
CA GLY A 120 -18.88 1.11 -11.08
C GLY A 120 -17.99 0.81 -9.86
N ASN A 121 -16.88 0.08 -10.02
CA ASN A 121 -16.04 -0.28 -8.87
C ASN A 121 -15.11 0.86 -8.46
N VAL A 122 -14.86 0.99 -7.16
CA VAL A 122 -14.06 2.06 -6.58
C VAL A 122 -12.83 1.50 -5.85
N VAL A 123 -11.67 2.11 -6.07
CA VAL A 123 -10.48 1.85 -5.25
C VAL A 123 -10.08 3.13 -4.54
N LEU A 124 -10.05 3.07 -3.22
CA LEU A 124 -9.48 4.11 -2.37
C LEU A 124 -8.19 3.57 -1.74
N THR A 125 -7.21 4.44 -1.58
CA THR A 125 -5.95 4.08 -0.92
C THR A 125 -5.52 5.22 0.00
N THR A 126 -5.34 4.94 1.28
CA THR A 126 -4.97 5.98 2.25
C THR A 126 -3.46 6.02 2.43
N TYR A 127 -2.82 7.17 2.24
CA TYR A 127 -1.43 7.35 2.64
C TYR A 127 -1.33 8.50 3.65
N ARG A 128 -0.93 8.16 4.88
CA ARG A 128 -0.97 9.07 6.04
C ARG A 128 -2.41 9.46 6.37
N GLU A 129 -2.68 10.76 6.45
CA GLU A 129 -4.01 11.34 6.72
C GLU A 129 -4.82 11.58 5.44
N ASN A 130 -4.21 11.36 4.26
CA ASN A 130 -4.85 11.65 2.99
C ASN A 130 -5.43 10.37 2.38
N VAL A 131 -6.71 10.45 2.01
CA VAL A 131 -7.33 9.48 1.09
C VAL A 131 -6.86 9.86 -0.32
N LEU A 132 -6.25 8.93 -1.04
CA LEU A 132 -5.99 9.02 -2.48
C LEU A 132 -7.00 8.12 -3.18
N GLY A 133 -7.70 8.62 -4.19
CA GLY A 133 -8.71 7.84 -4.91
C GLY A 133 -8.95 8.38 -6.30
N ALA A 134 -9.50 7.54 -7.18
CA ALA A 134 -9.86 7.89 -8.55
C ALA A 134 -11.09 8.83 -8.65
N ILE A 135 -11.74 9.13 -7.52
CA ILE A 135 -12.93 9.99 -7.43
C ILE A 135 -12.53 11.31 -6.80
N SER A 136 -13.01 12.42 -7.38
CA SER A 136 -12.88 13.77 -6.80
C SER A 136 -13.42 13.77 -5.37
N ILE A 137 -12.54 14.03 -4.41
CA ILE A 137 -12.78 13.86 -2.97
C ILE A 137 -13.45 15.10 -2.36
N SER A 138 -14.32 15.79 -3.11
CA SER A 138 -14.90 17.07 -2.68
C SER A 138 -15.80 16.97 -1.43
N ASN A 139 -16.12 15.76 -0.97
CA ASN A 139 -17.08 15.53 0.12
C ASN A 139 -16.48 14.84 1.37
N ILE A 140 -15.16 14.65 1.49
CA ILE A 140 -14.57 14.11 2.72
C ILE A 140 -14.00 15.26 3.54
N GLN A 141 -14.80 15.77 4.49
CA GLN A 141 -14.34 16.71 5.51
C GLN A 141 -13.21 16.10 6.37
N PRO A 142 -12.20 16.89 6.78
CA PRO A 142 -11.21 16.43 7.75
C PRO A 142 -11.86 16.22 9.11
N CYS A 143 -11.73 15.01 9.67
CA CYS A 143 -12.30 14.67 10.98
C CYS A 143 -11.34 15.14 12.10
N ASN A 144 -11.71 16.20 12.81
CA ASN A 144 -11.04 16.71 14.01
C ASN A 144 -11.84 16.35 15.27
N HIS A 145 -11.75 15.10 15.73
CA HIS A 145 -12.24 14.76 17.07
C HIS A 145 -11.13 14.96 18.10
N GLU A 146 -11.08 16.13 18.71
CA GLU A 146 -10.52 16.31 20.06
C GLU A 146 -11.69 16.22 21.06
N GLY A 147 -11.63 15.22 21.93
CA GLY A 147 -12.61 14.98 22.98
C GLY A 147 -12.48 16.00 24.11
N SER A 148 -13.63 16.32 24.70
CA SER A 148 -13.87 17.27 25.79
C SER A 148 -13.03 17.04 27.04
#